data_AF-A0A482VZ78-F1
#
_entry.id   AF-A0A482VZ78-F1
#
_cell.length_a   1.000
_cell.length_b   1.000
_cell.length_c   1.000
_cell.angle_alpha   90.00
_cell.angle_beta   90.00
_cell.angle_gamma   90.00
#
_symmetry.space_group_name_H-M   'P 1'
#
loop_
_entity.id
_entity.type
_entity.pdbx_description
1 polymer ?
#
loop_
_entity_poly.entity_id
_entity_poly.type
_entity_poly.pdbx_seq_one_letter_code
_entity_poly.pdbx_strand_id
1 'polypeptide(L)' 'MTGCANCVWLEYAEKLSRYYQDGGEEAAKQINERVTDPNMKAFLLHELRMKKQQS' A
#
# COMPACT_ATOMS: atom_id res chain seq x y z
N MET A 1 1.23 18.36 -13.78
CA MET A 1 1.40 17.24 -12.82
C MET A 1 0.36 17.40 -11.73
N THR A 2 -0.82 16.85 -11.93
CA THR A 2 -1.87 16.77 -10.91
C THR A 2 -1.47 15.70 -9.91
N GLY A 3 -0.63 16.07 -8.94
CA GLY A 3 -0.27 15.23 -7.81
C GLY A 3 -1.49 15.03 -6.92
N CYS A 4 -2.42 14.19 -7.36
CA CYS A 4 -3.48 13.70 -6.48
C CYS A 4 -2.79 12.90 -5.36
N ALA A 5 -3.15 13.17 -4.10
CA ALA A 5 -2.57 12.48 -2.94
C ALA A 5 -2.59 10.94 -3.14
N ASN A 6 -3.63 10.42 -3.81
CA ASN A 6 -3.77 9.00 -4.11
C ASN A 6 -2.65 8.45 -5.02
N CYS A 7 -2.08 9.25 -5.93
CA CYS A 7 -1.01 8.80 -6.81
C CYS A 7 0.29 8.51 -6.06
N VAL A 8 0.61 9.30 -5.03
CA VAL A 8 1.79 9.10 -4.17
C VAL A 8 1.61 7.83 -3.32
N TRP A 9 0.40 7.60 -2.81
CA TRP A 9 0.07 6.42 -2.01
C TRP A 9 0.02 5.13 -2.82
N LEU A 10 -0.44 5.19 -4.06
CA LEU A 10 -0.38 4.07 -5.00
C LEU A 10 1.07 3.67 -5.29
N GLU A 11 1.93 4.65 -5.60
CA GLU A 11 3.35 4.38 -5.86
C GLU A 11 4.07 3.87 -4.60
N TYR A 12 3.72 4.39 -3.43
CA TYR A 12 4.22 3.90 -2.15
C TYR A 12 3.82 2.44 -1.91
N ALA A 13 2.54 2.09 -2.06
CA ALA A 13 2.05 0.72 -1.89
C ALA A 13 2.73 -0.25 -2.87
N GLU A 14 2.93 0.16 -4.11
CA GLU A 14 3.60 -0.64 -5.12
C GLU A 14 5.08 -0.87 -4.79
N LYS A 15 5.81 0.16 -4.37
CA LYS A 15 7.20 0.03 -3.93
C LYS A 15 7.31 -0.88 -2.71
N LEU A 16 6.40 -0.72 -1.74
CA LEU A 16 6.34 -1.55 -0.53
C LEU A 16 6.10 -3.02 -0.89
N SER A 17 5.14 -3.30 -1.78
CA SER A 17 4.81 -4.66 -2.23
C SER A 17 5.94 -5.31 -3.02
N ARG A 18 6.75 -4.54 -3.77
CA ARG A 18 7.93 -5.07 -4.49
C ARG A 18 9.12 -5.28 -3.57
N TYR A 19 9.27 -4.44 -2.55
CA TYR A 19 10.35 -4.51 -1.58
C TYR A 19 10.20 -5.74 -0.68
N TYR A 20 9.00 -5.98 -0.17
CA TYR A 20 8.68 -7.16 0.62
C TYR A 20 8.22 -8.28 -0.32
N GLN A 21 9.17 -9.13 -0.76
CA GLN A 21 8.93 -10.32 -1.59
C GLN A 21 8.19 -11.45 -0.84
N ASP A 22 7.48 -11.12 0.25
CA ASP A 22 6.69 -12.01 1.10
C ASP A 22 5.19 -12.03 0.71
N GLY A 23 4.87 -11.45 -0.45
CA GLY A 23 3.49 -11.23 -0.88
C GLY A 23 2.81 -10.06 -0.15
N GLY A 24 3.55 -9.16 0.50
CA GLY A 24 3.01 -7.96 1.11
C GLY A 24 2.46 -8.13 2.53
N GLU A 25 2.91 -9.14 3.29
CA GLU A 25 2.56 -9.23 4.72
C GLU A 25 3.26 -8.15 5.54
N GLU A 26 4.57 -8.01 5.37
CA GLU A 26 5.34 -6.97 6.03
C GLU A 26 4.94 -5.57 5.53
N ALA A 27 4.56 -5.46 4.25
CA ALA A 27 3.97 -4.23 3.72
C ALA A 27 2.67 -3.84 4.47
N ALA A 28 1.77 -4.81 4.74
CA ALA A 28 0.55 -4.56 5.49
C ALA A 28 0.83 -4.16 6.95
N LYS A 29 1.86 -4.75 7.57
CA LYS A 29 2.28 -4.39 8.93
C LYS A 29 2.82 -2.97 8.99
N GLN A 30 3.72 -2.60 8.08
CA GLN A 30 4.26 -1.24 8.01
C GLN A 30 3.17 -0.19 7.74
N ILE A 31 2.18 -0.50 6.90
CA ILE A 31 1.02 0.39 6.69
C ILE A 31 0.22 0.55 8.00
N ASN A 32 0.00 -0.53 8.75
CA ASN A 32 -0.71 -0.46 10.02
C ASN A 32 0.03 0.36 11.09
N GLU A 33 1.35 0.24 11.15
CA GLU A 33 2.17 0.92 12.15
C GLU A 33 2.44 2.39 11.80
N ARG A 34 2.65 2.71 10.52
CA ARG A 34 3.11 4.06 10.10
C ARG A 34 2.02 4.98 9.59
N VAL A 35 0.92 4.45 9.06
CA VAL A 35 -0.17 5.28 8.51
C VAL A 35 -1.18 5.54 9.61
N THR A 36 -1.30 6.79 10.04
CA THR A 36 -2.22 7.22 11.09
C THR A 36 -3.60 7.59 10.56
N ASP A 37 -3.67 8.04 9.30
CA ASP A 37 -4.94 8.35 8.66
C ASP A 37 -5.72 7.06 8.33
N PRO A 38 -6.95 6.90 8.87
CA PRO A 38 -7.71 5.67 8.72
C PRO A 38 -8.20 5.44 7.28
N ASN A 39 -8.51 6.49 6.53
CA ASN A 39 -8.98 6.37 5.14
C ASN A 39 -7.84 5.93 4.23
N MET A 40 -6.66 6.53 4.38
CA MET A 40 -5.46 6.13 3.65
C MET A 40 -5.00 4.73 4.01
N LYS A 41 -5.05 4.36 5.30
CA LYS A 41 -4.73 3.00 5.74
C LYS A 41 -5.64 1.98 5.07
N ALA A 42 -6.96 2.21 5.09
CA ALA A 42 -7.93 1.32 4.46
C ALA A 42 -7.68 1.19 2.95
N PHE A 43 -7.43 2.31 2.27
CA PHE A 43 -7.11 2.34 0.84
C PHE A 43 -5.85 1.52 0.51
N LEU A 44 -4.74 1.77 1.22
CA LEU A 44 -3.47 1.09 1.00
C LEU A 44 -3.56 -0.43 1.26
N LEU A 45 -4.26 -0.84 2.32
CA LEU A 45 -4.46 -2.26 2.62
C LEU A 45 -5.32 -2.95 1.56
N HIS A 46 -6.33 -2.26 1.03
CA HIS A 46 -7.15 -2.77 -0.05
C HIS A 46 -6.32 -2.95 -1.33
N GLU A 47 -5.56 -1.94 -1.75
CA GLU A 47 -4.71 -2.00 -2.95
C GLU A 47 -3.68 -3.14 -2.87
N LEU A 48 -3.04 -3.30 -1.71
CA LEU A 48 -2.07 -4.35 -1.46
C LEU A 48 -2.70 -5.76 -1.60
N ARG A 49 -3.92 -5.94 -1.07
CA ARG A 49 -4.67 -7.20 -1.21
C ARG A 49 -5.07 -7.49 -2.65
N MET A 50 -5.52 -6.48 -3.39
CA MET A 50 -5.92 -6.64 -4.80
C MET A 50 -4.74 -7.04 -5.68
N LYS A 51 -3.55 -6.48 -5.44
CA LYS A 51 -2.32 -6.90 -6.13
C LYS A 51 -1.95 -8.35 -5.82
N LYS A 52 -2.14 -8.80 -4.58
CA LYS A 52 -1.90 -10.19 -4.15
C LYS A 52 -2.80 -11.22 -4.86
N GLN A 53 -3.97 -10.79 -5.35
CA GLN A 53 -4.96 -11.64 -6.04
C GLN A 53 -4.80 -11.68 -7.57
N GLN A 54 -3.94 -10.84 -8.15
CA GLN A 54 -3.69 -10.76 -9.59
C GLN A 54 -2.40 -11.50 -10.04
N SER A 55 -1.73 -12.22 -9.13
CA SER A 55 -0.53 -13.04 -9.43
C SER A 55 -0.80 -14.53 -9.23
#